data_AF-A0A0M0GDA3-F1
#
_entry.id   AF-A0A0M0GDA3-F1
#
_cell.length_a   1.000
_cell.length_b   1.000
_cell.length_c   1.000
_cell.angle_alpha   90.00
_cell.angle_beta   90.00
_cell.angle_gamma   90.00
#
_symmetry.space_group_name_H-M   'P 1'
#
loop_
_entity.id
_entity.type
_entity.pdbx_description
1 polymer ?
#
loop_
_entity_poly.entity_id
_entity_poly.type
_entity_poly.pdbx_seq_one_letter_code
_entity_poly.pdbx_strand_id
1 'polypeptide(L)' 'MSRKGMDIKQLNEFMKKCSEKYNVRYVTPTIHPKFKSAVAVTIHTSDESMEFTITNNPDENFDLNQSVNKYLDKLN' A
#
# COMPACT_ATOMS: atom_id res chain seq x y z
N MET A 1 16.13 -10.01 -7.78
CA MET A 1 14.73 -9.65 -8.10
C MET A 1 14.51 -8.22 -7.60
N SER A 2 13.72 -7.40 -8.29
CA SER A 2 13.55 -5.98 -7.97
C SER A 2 12.34 -5.79 -7.06
N ARG A 3 12.50 -4.96 -6.01
CA ARG A 3 11.39 -4.46 -5.19
C ARG A 3 10.25 -3.98 -6.09
N LYS A 4 9.02 -4.39 -5.77
CA LYS A 4 7.86 -4.21 -6.65
C LYS A 4 6.89 -3.21 -6.06
N GLY A 5 6.81 -2.06 -6.72
CA GLY A 5 5.77 -1.06 -6.48
C GLY A 5 4.40 -1.54 -6.98
N MET A 6 3.39 -0.74 -6.70
CA MET A 6 2.01 -1.04 -7.04
C MET A 6 1.59 -0.24 -8.27
N ASP A 7 1.02 -0.90 -9.27
CA ASP A 7 0.47 -0.18 -10.43
C ASP A 7 -0.86 0.52 -10.11
N ILE A 8 -1.34 1.38 -11.02
CA ILE A 8 -2.58 2.15 -10.80
C ILE A 8 -3.80 1.24 -10.64
N LYS A 9 -3.85 0.10 -11.33
CA LYS A 9 -5.00 -0.82 -11.25
C LYS A 9 -5.04 -1.47 -9.86
N GLN A 10 -3.89 -1.96 -9.40
CA GLN A 10 -3.72 -2.53 -8.06
C GLN A 10 -4.03 -1.49 -6.98
N LEU A 11 -3.58 -0.25 -7.14
CA LEU A 11 -3.89 0.84 -6.21
C LEU A 11 -5.39 1.12 -6.17
N ASN A 12 -6.07 1.16 -7.31
CA ASN A 12 -7.52 1.37 -7.35
C ASN A 12 -8.29 0.22 -6.68
N GLU A 13 -7.89 -1.03 -6.91
CA GLU A 13 -8.47 -2.20 -6.24
C GLU A 13 -8.26 -2.15 -4.72
N PHE A 14 -7.06 -1.78 -4.29
CA PHE A 14 -6.72 -1.59 -2.88
C PHE A 14 -7.57 -0.50 -2.23
N MET A 15 -7.71 0.66 -2.87
CA MET A 15 -8.52 1.78 -2.38
C MET A 15 -10.01 1.40 -2.26
N LYS A 16 -10.56 0.66 -3.23
CA LYS A 16 -11.93 0.13 -3.16
C LYS A 16 -12.13 -0.78 -1.96
N LYS A 17 -11.20 -1.72 -1.73
CA LYS A 17 -11.24 -2.60 -0.54
C LYS A 17 -11.24 -1.81 0.76
N CYS A 18 -10.38 -0.79 0.87
CA CYS A 18 -10.34 0.09 2.06
C CYS A 18 -11.69 0.76 2.32
N SER A 19 -12.36 1.24 1.26
CA SER A 19 -13.66 1.93 1.37
C SER A 19 -14.83 1.01 1.74
N GLU A 20 -14.78 -0.26 1.36
CA GLU A 20 -15.93 -1.17 1.48
C GLU A 20 -15.89 -2.05 2.72
N LYS A 21 -14.70 -2.44 3.18
CA LYS A 21 -14.55 -3.59 4.09
C LYS A 21 -13.81 -3.31 5.39
N TYR A 22 -13.01 -2.26 5.47
CA TYR A 22 -12.07 -2.08 6.59
C TYR A 22 -12.26 -0.71 7.25
N ASN A 23 -11.93 -0.61 8.54
CA ASN A 23 -12.03 0.63 9.30
C ASN A 23 -10.86 1.60 9.01
N VAL A 24 -10.60 1.83 7.73
CA VAL A 24 -9.56 2.74 7.23
C VAL A 24 -10.17 4.12 7.05
N ARG A 25 -9.57 5.14 7.66
CA ARG A 25 -10.04 6.53 7.55
C ARG A 25 -9.65 7.13 6.21
N TYR A 26 -8.37 7.03 5.87
CA TYR A 26 -7.83 7.49 4.60
C TYR A 26 -6.49 6.80 4.31
N VAL A 27 -6.07 6.90 3.05
CA VAL A 27 -4.82 6.32 2.54
C VAL A 27 -4.03 7.43 1.86
N THR A 28 -2.72 7.46 2.11
CA THR A 28 -1.79 8.37 1.43
C THR A 28 -0.83 7.56 0.56
N PRO A 29 -1.10 7.44 -0.75
CA PRO A 29 -0.17 6.83 -1.69
C PRO A 29 0.89 7.83 -2.14
N THR A 30 2.14 7.39 -2.21
CA THR A 30 3.25 8.11 -2.86
C THR A 30 3.47 7.52 -4.24
N ILE A 31 3.20 8.30 -5.29
CA ILE A 31 3.33 7.87 -6.69
C ILE A 31 4.60 8.43 -7.30
N HIS A 32 5.43 7.56 -7.87
CA HIS A 32 6.61 8.02 -8.60
C HIS A 32 6.19 8.63 -9.94
N PRO A 33 6.56 9.89 -10.25
CA PRO A 33 6.02 10.63 -11.39
C PRO A 33 6.36 9.99 -12.74
N LYS A 34 7.59 9.45 -12.88
CA LYS A 34 8.04 8.81 -14.12
C LYS A 34 7.39 7.44 -14.40
N PHE A 35 7.34 6.58 -13.40
CA PHE A 35 6.87 5.20 -13.54
C PHE A 35 5.36 5.06 -13.38
N LYS A 36 4.69 6.11 -12.88
CA LYS A 36 3.24 6.14 -12.59
C LYS A 36 2.80 4.95 -11.72
N SER A 37 3.68 4.52 -10.83
CA SER A 37 3.45 3.44 -9.87
C SER A 37 3.56 4.00 -8.45
N ALA A 38 2.74 3.47 -7.54
CA ALA A 38 2.89 3.76 -6.13
C ALA A 38 4.14 3.06 -5.59
N VAL A 39 5.00 3.84 -4.95
CA VAL A 39 6.25 3.39 -4.32
C VAL A 39 6.14 3.33 -2.81
N ALA A 40 5.17 4.04 -2.23
CA ALA A 40 4.79 3.91 -0.84
C ALA A 40 3.28 4.09 -0.68
N VAL A 41 2.74 3.52 0.39
CA VAL A 41 1.35 3.63 0.81
C VAL A 41 1.33 3.73 2.32
N THR A 42 0.72 4.80 2.85
CA THR A 42 0.42 4.92 4.27
C THR A 42 -1.08 4.70 4.49
N ILE A 43 -1.42 3.83 5.44
CA ILE A 43 -2.80 3.51 5.81
C ILE A 43 -3.07 4.14 7.17
N HIS A 44 -4.09 4.99 7.26
CA HIS A 44 -4.49 5.64 8.49
C HIS A 44 -5.77 5.01 9.03
N THR A 45 -5.69 4.39 10.20
CA THR A 45 -6.84 3.87 10.96
C THR A 45 -7.23 4.84 12.06
N SER A 46 -8.17 4.46 12.93
CA SER A 46 -8.52 5.28 14.09
C SER A 46 -7.44 5.29 15.18
N ASP A 47 -6.62 4.24 15.22
CA ASP A 47 -5.69 4.00 16.31
C ASP A 47 -4.23 4.24 15.89
N GLU A 48 -3.89 3.96 14.63
CA GLU A 48 -2.51 4.06 14.14
C GLU A 48 -2.42 4.47 12.66
N SER A 49 -1.19 4.76 12.25
CA SER A 49 -0.83 4.99 10.85
C SER A 49 0.32 4.07 10.49
N MET A 50 0.13 3.23 9.47
CA MET A 50 1.11 2.24 9.05
C MET A 50 1.65 2.58 7.66
N GLU A 51 2.96 2.79 7.55
CA GLU A 51 3.64 3.10 6.29
C GLU A 51 4.26 1.84 5.67
N PHE A 52 4.02 1.65 4.38
CA PHE A 52 4.65 0.63 3.55
C PHE A 52 5.39 1.30 2.40
N THR A 53 6.68 1.00 2.23
CA THR A 53 7.50 1.61 1.17
C THR A 53 8.42 0.58 0.52
N ILE A 54 8.59 0.71 -0.80
CA ILE A 54 9.61 -0.04 -1.55
C ILE A 54 10.96 0.68 -1.54
N THR A 55 10.99 1.98 -1.21
CA THR A 55 12.23 2.75 -1.18
C THR A 55 13.05 2.33 0.03
N ASN A 56 14.27 1.82 -0.21
CA ASN A 56 15.19 1.34 0.83
C ASN A 56 14.66 0.19 1.70
N ASN A 57 13.69 -0.60 1.20
CA ASN A 57 13.22 -1.78 1.93
C ASN A 57 14.35 -2.83 2.04
N PRO A 58 14.67 -3.36 3.23
CA PRO A 58 15.73 -4.35 3.37
C PRO A 58 15.42 -5.67 2.64
N ASP A 59 14.15 -5.97 2.38
CA ASP A 59 13.74 -7.12 1.58
C ASP A 59 13.77 -6.78 0.08
N GLU A 60 14.64 -7.47 -0.66
CA GLU A 60 14.76 -7.33 -2.11
C GLU A 60 13.54 -7.86 -2.87
N ASN A 61 12.77 -8.77 -2.25
CA ASN A 61 11.56 -9.36 -2.82
C ASN A 61 10.28 -8.66 -2.33
N PHE A 62 10.41 -7.51 -1.66
CA PHE A 62 9.27 -6.78 -1.14
C PHE A 62 8.28 -6.41 -2.25
N ASP A 63 7.03 -6.86 -2.09
CA ASP A 63 5.89 -6.49 -2.93
C ASP A 63 4.95 -5.61 -2.10
N LEU A 64 4.82 -4.35 -2.54
CA LEU A 64 4.00 -3.36 -1.86
C LEU A 64 2.53 -3.79 -1.83
N ASN A 65 2.02 -4.34 -2.93
CA ASN A 65 0.62 -4.75 -3.04
C ASN A 65 0.31 -5.91 -2.08
N GLN A 66 1.18 -6.92 -2.02
CA GLN A 66 1.00 -8.03 -1.07
C GLN A 66 1.03 -7.54 0.38
N SER A 67 1.98 -6.67 0.71
CA SER A 67 2.21 -6.21 2.08
C SER A 67 1.03 -5.40 2.62
N VAL A 68 0.49 -4.46 1.82
CA VAL A 68 -0.66 -3.66 2.24
C VAL A 68 -1.94 -4.49 2.35
N ASN A 69 -2.17 -5.46 1.45
CA ASN A 69 -3.35 -6.33 1.54
C ASN A 69 -3.25 -7.22 2.78
N LYS A 70 -2.08 -7.77 3.08
CA LYS A 70 -1.85 -8.56 4.29
C LYS A 70 -2.08 -7.76 5.57
N TYR A 71 -1.79 -6.47 5.57
CA TYR A 71 -2.13 -5.59 6.69
C TYR A 71 -3.64 -5.38 6.80
N LEU A 72 -4.33 -5.07 5.69
CA LEU A 72 -5.79 -4.95 5.70
C LEU A 72 -6.48 -6.22 6.21
N ASP A 73 -6.03 -7.40 5.78
CA ASP A 73 -6.60 -8.67 6.22
C ASP A 73 -6.46 -8.92 7.73
N LYS A 74 -5.51 -8.26 8.40
CA LYS A 74 -5.35 -8.30 9.87
C LYS A 74 -6.26 -7.30 10.61
N LEU A 75 -6.82 -6.31 9.91
CA LEU A 75 -7.75 -5.33 10.48
C LEU A 75 -9.19 -5.88 10.55
N ASN A 76 -9.44 -7.07 10.01
CA ASN A 76 -10.66 -7.88 10.20
C ASN A 76 -10.46 -8.91 11.32
#